data_AF-A0A834LGT9-F1
#
_entry.id   AF-A0A834LGT9-F1
#
_cell.length_a   1.000
_cell.length_b   1.000
_cell.length_c   1.000
_cell.angle_alpha   90.00
_cell.angle_beta   90.00
_cell.angle_gamma   90.00
#
_symmetry.space_group_name_H-M   'P 1'
#
loop_
_entity.id
_entity.type
_entity.pdbx_description
1 polymer ?
#
loop_
_entity_poly.entity_id
_entity_poly.type
_entity_poly.pdbx_seq_one_letter_code
_entity_poly.pdbx_strand_id
1 'polypeptide(L)'
;MINVHMEDGTLHRFCAASAILATGGSGRAYFSATSAHTCIGDGNAMVARAGLPLVDLEFVQFHPTGIYGAGCLITEGSRGEDGTLRNSEGVIFHRTPEGPHLPFHLNNLPSEVLEGRLPGISETAAIFAGVDLKAFVMRFCFQRMRFLPHVVAIKGDDPDAVVPGLMAVGEAACASVHGANRIGANSLLDIVFGRACTNGVAEISRPSKLSC
;
A
#
# COMPACT_ATOMS: atom_id res chain seq x y z
N MET A 1 20.83 -4.18 -11.62
CA MET A 1 19.42 -4.10 -12.07
C MET A 1 19.40 -3.73 -13.55
N ILE A 2 18.52 -4.33 -14.35
CA ILE A 2 18.34 -4.00 -15.77
C ILE A 2 17.02 -3.25 -15.88
N ASN A 3 17.03 -2.09 -16.52
CA ASN A 3 15.86 -1.23 -16.70
C ASN A 3 15.69 -0.83 -18.16
N VAL A 4 14.45 -0.51 -18.54
CA VAL A 4 14.11 0.11 -19.83
C VAL A 4 13.93 1.60 -19.58
N HIS A 5 14.58 2.44 -20.38
CA HIS A 5 14.30 3.87 -20.39
C HIS A 5 13.01 4.12 -21.16
N MET A 6 12.00 4.66 -20.49
CA MET A 6 10.63 4.70 -21.02
C MET A 6 10.45 5.64 -22.21
N GLU A 7 11.32 6.65 -22.37
CA GLU A 7 11.21 7.65 -23.45
C GLU A 7 11.80 7.14 -24.77
N ASP A 8 12.95 6.46 -24.73
CA ASP A 8 13.69 6.04 -25.94
C ASP A 8 13.83 4.52 -26.11
N GLY A 9 13.31 3.73 -25.15
CA GLY A 9 13.35 2.27 -25.17
C GLY A 9 14.73 1.65 -24.93
N THR A 10 15.75 2.44 -24.60
CA THR A 10 17.10 1.93 -24.38
C THR A 10 17.19 1.09 -23.10
N LEU A 11 18.06 0.07 -23.11
CA LEU A 11 18.31 -0.76 -21.94
C LEU A 11 19.48 -0.20 -21.13
N HIS A 12 19.26 -0.03 -19.84
CA HIS A 12 20.27 0.47 -18.91
C HIS A 12 20.56 -0.57 -17.83
N ARG A 13 21.84 -0.78 -17.54
CA ARG A 13 22.28 -1.62 -16.43
C ARG A 13 22.80 -0.71 -15.31
N PHE A 14 22.09 -0.73 -14.19
CA PHE A 14 22.52 -0.07 -12.96
C PHE A 14 23.24 -1.08 -12.07
N CYS A 15 24.53 -0.84 -11.86
CA CYS A 15 25.38 -1.62 -10.96
C CYS A 15 25.59 -0.82 -9.66
N ALA A 16 25.32 -1.45 -8.53
CA ALA A 16 25.46 -0.86 -7.21
C ALA A 16 25.93 -1.93 -6.21
N ALA A 17 26.67 -1.53 -5.19
CA ALA A 17 27.02 -2.42 -4.08
C ALA A 17 25.78 -2.86 -3.30
N SER A 18 24.79 -1.98 -3.21
CA SER A 18 23.50 -2.23 -2.56
C SER A 18 22.36 -1.68 -3.39
N ALA A 19 21.21 -2.36 -3.38
CA ALA A 19 19.96 -1.95 -4.00
C ALA A 19 18.81 -2.01 -3.00
N ILE A 20 17.97 -0.98 -2.98
CA ILE A 20 16.77 -0.89 -2.13
C ILE A 20 15.54 -0.92 -3.04
N LEU A 21 14.62 -1.87 -2.80
CA LEU A 21 13.34 -1.96 -3.49
C LEU A 21 12.26 -1.19 -2.71
N ALA A 22 11.72 -0.14 -3.31
CA ALA A 22 10.66 0.70 -2.75
C ALA A 22 9.49 0.88 -3.74
N THR A 23 9.12 -0.19 -4.44
CA THR A 23 8.27 -0.17 -5.64
C THR A 23 6.76 -0.10 -5.36
N GLY A 24 6.35 0.05 -4.10
CA GLY A 24 4.94 0.00 -3.71
C GLY A 24 4.34 -1.42 -3.79
N GLY A 25 3.01 -1.49 -3.76
CA GLY A 25 2.26 -2.74 -3.75
C GLY A 25 1.76 -3.21 -5.12
N SER A 26 0.93 -4.26 -5.08
CA SER A 26 0.36 -4.92 -6.25
C SER A 26 -1.18 -4.84 -6.30
N GLY A 27 -1.75 -3.74 -5.80
CA GLY A 27 -3.20 -3.59 -5.68
C GLY A 27 -3.97 -3.75 -7.00
N ARG A 28 -3.32 -3.47 -8.13
CA ARG A 28 -3.90 -3.64 -9.48
C ARG A 28 -4.08 -5.10 -9.92
N ALA A 29 -3.68 -6.08 -9.11
CA ALA A 29 -4.10 -7.47 -9.29
C ALA A 29 -5.61 -7.67 -9.09
N TYR A 30 -6.30 -6.71 -8.47
CA TYR A 30 -7.74 -6.76 -8.21
C TYR A 30 -8.51 -5.87 -9.18
N PHE A 31 -9.72 -6.32 -9.55
CA PHE A 31 -10.60 -5.57 -10.46
C PHE A 31 -10.96 -4.18 -9.93
N SER A 32 -11.23 -4.08 -8.63
CA SER A 32 -11.51 -2.82 -7.96
C SER A 32 -10.51 -2.61 -6.83
N ALA A 33 -9.74 -1.53 -6.93
CA ALA A 33 -8.73 -1.13 -5.96
C ALA A 33 -8.65 0.41 -5.93
N THR A 34 -8.31 0.94 -4.77
CA THR A 34 -7.97 2.35 -4.54
C THR A 34 -6.56 2.70 -5.04
N SER A 35 -5.74 1.67 -5.28
CA SER A 35 -4.36 1.81 -5.74
C SER A 35 -4.31 2.48 -7.11
N ALA A 36 -3.29 3.31 -7.31
CA ALA A 36 -2.98 3.88 -8.61
C ALA A 36 -2.77 2.76 -9.66
N HIS A 37 -2.99 3.09 -10.94
CA HIS A 37 -2.78 2.16 -12.05
C HIS A 37 -1.35 1.61 -12.15
N THR A 38 -0.38 2.29 -11.54
CA THR A 38 1.04 1.90 -11.50
C THR A 38 1.38 0.92 -10.37
N CYS A 39 0.45 0.61 -9.46
CA CYS A 39 0.69 -0.35 -8.36
C CYS A 39 0.52 -1.79 -8.84
N ILE A 40 1.46 -2.26 -9.68
CA ILE A 40 1.41 -3.55 -10.38
C ILE A 40 2.38 -4.60 -9.82
N GLY A 41 3.09 -4.31 -8.73
CA GLY A 41 3.95 -5.29 -8.04
C GLY A 41 5.27 -5.62 -8.74
N ASP A 42 5.85 -4.66 -9.49
CA ASP A 42 7.06 -4.90 -10.28
C ASP A 42 8.24 -5.41 -9.45
N GLY A 43 8.50 -4.81 -8.29
CA GLY A 43 9.59 -5.22 -7.40
C GLY A 43 9.40 -6.62 -6.84
N ASN A 44 8.19 -6.96 -6.40
CA ASN A 44 7.84 -8.31 -5.95
C ASN A 44 8.07 -9.33 -7.09
N ALA A 45 7.67 -8.98 -8.31
CA ALA A 45 7.86 -9.84 -9.46
C ALA A 45 9.35 -9.99 -9.84
N MET A 46 10.19 -8.96 -9.67
CA MET A 46 11.64 -9.08 -9.85
C MET A 46 12.25 -10.06 -8.86
N VAL A 47 11.86 -9.97 -7.59
CA VAL A 47 12.35 -10.86 -6.52
C VAL A 47 11.91 -12.30 -6.76
N ALA A 48 10.64 -12.52 -7.11
CA ALA A 48 10.14 -13.85 -7.48
C ALA A 48 10.89 -14.43 -8.70
N ARG A 49 11.14 -13.64 -9.74
CA ARG A 49 11.94 -14.06 -10.92
C ARG A 49 13.39 -14.37 -10.58
N ALA A 50 13.94 -13.78 -9.54
CA ALA A 50 15.27 -14.09 -9.02
C ALA A 50 15.30 -15.36 -8.14
N GLY A 51 14.17 -16.06 -7.98
CA GLY A 51 14.06 -17.26 -7.15
C GLY A 51 14.03 -16.98 -5.65
N LEU A 52 13.80 -15.73 -5.25
CA LEU A 52 13.72 -15.33 -3.85
C LEU A 52 12.27 -15.37 -3.36
N PRO A 53 12.03 -15.75 -2.09
CA PRO A 53 10.68 -15.91 -1.57
C PRO A 53 9.98 -14.57 -1.35
N LEU A 54 8.67 -14.56 -1.63
CA LEU A 54 7.73 -13.56 -1.16
C LEU A 54 6.99 -14.12 0.06
N VAL A 55 6.46 -13.24 0.92
CA VAL A 55 5.76 -13.68 2.14
C VAL A 55 4.46 -12.94 2.31
N ASP A 56 3.52 -13.57 3.01
CA ASP A 56 2.28 -12.96 3.45
C ASP A 56 1.45 -12.36 2.30
N LEU A 57 1.58 -12.92 1.09
CA LEU A 57 0.89 -12.44 -0.12
C LEU A 57 -0.63 -12.66 -0.03
N GLU A 58 -1.05 -13.58 0.83
CA GLU A 58 -2.45 -13.86 1.16
C GLU A 58 -3.08 -12.79 2.07
N PHE A 59 -2.27 -12.00 2.78
CA PHE A 59 -2.78 -11.00 3.73
C PHE A 59 -3.08 -9.67 3.06
N VAL A 60 -4.25 -9.66 2.47
CA VAL A 60 -4.80 -8.60 1.64
C VAL A 60 -5.80 -7.79 2.47
N GLN A 61 -5.40 -6.61 2.94
CA GLN A 61 -6.23 -5.75 3.79
C GLN A 61 -7.32 -5.06 2.99
N PHE A 62 -8.54 -4.91 3.50
CA PHE A 62 -9.63 -4.25 2.81
C PHE A 62 -10.08 -2.93 3.47
N HIS A 63 -10.25 -1.83 2.71
CA HIS A 63 -10.67 -0.54 3.30
C HIS A 63 -12.21 -0.43 3.33
N PRO A 64 -12.82 0.00 4.44
CA PRO A 64 -14.28 -0.06 4.55
C PRO A 64 -15.02 1.01 3.73
N THR A 65 -14.34 2.05 3.25
CA THR A 65 -14.98 3.21 2.60
C THR A 65 -14.27 3.62 1.30
N GLY A 66 -14.56 2.93 0.21
CA GLY A 66 -14.20 3.35 -1.15
C GLY A 66 -15.43 3.83 -1.93
N ILE A 67 -15.29 4.86 -2.77
CA ILE A 67 -16.39 5.33 -3.63
C ILE A 67 -16.74 4.23 -4.62
N TYR A 68 -18.03 3.90 -4.75
CA TYR A 68 -18.49 2.91 -5.71
C TYR A 68 -18.08 3.25 -7.14
N GLY A 69 -17.66 2.24 -7.91
CA GLY A 69 -17.34 2.37 -9.33
C GLY A 69 -15.97 2.99 -9.54
N ALA A 70 -15.76 4.21 -9.03
CA ALA A 70 -14.51 4.94 -9.15
C ALA A 70 -13.36 4.33 -8.32
N GLY A 71 -13.67 3.76 -7.15
CA GLY A 71 -12.67 3.19 -6.25
C GLY A 71 -11.85 4.22 -5.48
N CYS A 72 -12.16 5.52 -5.60
CA CYS A 72 -11.47 6.57 -4.86
C CYS A 72 -11.65 6.39 -3.34
N LEU A 73 -10.58 6.64 -2.58
CA LEU A 73 -10.59 6.47 -1.13
C LEU A 73 -11.42 7.57 -0.45
N ILE A 74 -12.29 7.18 0.48
CA ILE A 74 -12.81 8.06 1.52
C ILE A 74 -12.02 7.77 2.79
N THR A 75 -11.36 8.79 3.35
CA THR A 75 -10.46 8.63 4.50
C THR A 75 -11.15 7.97 5.69
N GLU A 76 -10.42 7.11 6.41
CA GLU A 76 -10.90 6.58 7.70
C GLU A 76 -11.20 7.70 8.70
N GLY A 77 -10.52 8.84 8.60
CA GLY A 77 -10.80 10.02 9.43
C GLY A 77 -12.26 10.48 9.37
N SER A 78 -12.96 10.23 8.27
CA SER A 78 -14.39 10.52 8.14
C SER A 78 -15.24 9.77 9.16
N ARG A 79 -14.88 8.53 9.50
CA ARG A 79 -15.54 7.76 10.57
C ARG A 79 -15.12 8.25 11.95
N GLY A 80 -13.89 8.74 12.09
CA GLY A 80 -13.41 9.35 13.33
C GLY A 80 -14.09 10.68 13.65
N GLU A 81 -14.58 11.39 12.63
CA GLU A 81 -15.40 12.60 12.73
C GLU A 81 -16.91 12.26 12.70
N ASP A 82 -17.34 11.07 13.17
CA ASP A 82 -18.75 10.64 13.26
C ASP A 82 -19.50 10.37 11.93
N GLY A 83 -18.80 10.11 10.83
CA GLY A 83 -19.40 9.60 9.60
C GLY A 83 -19.99 8.19 9.79
N THR A 84 -21.22 7.96 9.29
CA THR A 84 -21.97 6.72 9.59
C THR A 84 -22.26 5.87 8.36
N LEU A 85 -22.12 4.55 8.49
CA LEU A 85 -22.60 3.58 7.51
C LEU A 85 -24.07 3.23 7.81
N ARG A 86 -24.93 3.31 6.79
CA ARG A 86 -26.38 3.05 6.91
C ARG A 86 -26.86 2.06 5.87
N ASN A 87 -27.77 1.16 6.25
CA ASN A 87 -28.27 0.13 5.34
C ASN A 87 -29.33 0.72 4.40
N SER A 88 -29.96 -0.11 3.57
CA SER A 88 -31.06 0.31 2.70
C SER A 88 -32.27 0.86 3.45
N GLU A 89 -32.41 0.57 4.74
CA GLU A 89 -33.48 1.06 5.61
C GLU A 89 -33.08 2.34 6.38
N GLY A 90 -31.86 2.85 6.17
CA GLY A 90 -31.34 4.04 6.85
C GLY A 90 -30.86 3.77 8.29
N VAL A 91 -30.80 2.50 8.72
CA VAL A 91 -30.33 2.11 10.05
C VAL A 91 -28.81 2.12 10.09
N ILE A 92 -28.24 2.79 11.10
CA ILE A 92 -26.80 2.76 11.37
C ILE A 92 -26.44 1.33 11.79
N PHE A 93 -25.51 0.70 11.07
CA PHE A 93 -25.02 -0.61 11.44
C PHE A 93 -23.50 -0.59 11.60
N HIS A 94 -23.02 -1.43 12.51
CA HIS A 94 -21.59 -1.67 12.75
C HIS A 94 -21.18 -3.12 12.39
N ARG A 95 -22.10 -3.92 11.81
CA ARG A 95 -21.90 -5.32 11.40
C ARG A 95 -22.13 -5.51 9.90
N THR A 96 -21.61 -6.61 9.37
CA THR A 96 -21.65 -6.98 7.95
C THR A 96 -23.04 -6.76 7.35
N PRO A 97 -23.16 -5.93 6.30
CA PRO A 97 -24.44 -5.58 5.70
C PRO A 97 -25.01 -6.70 4.83
N GLU A 98 -26.31 -6.64 4.58
CA GLU A 98 -26.95 -7.34 3.48
C GLU A 98 -27.05 -6.39 2.27
N GLY A 99 -26.32 -6.68 1.20
CA GLY A 99 -26.32 -5.90 -0.04
C GLY A 99 -24.92 -5.69 -0.64
N PRO A 100 -24.80 -5.38 -1.95
CA PRO A 100 -23.50 -5.16 -2.58
C PRO A 100 -22.80 -3.88 -2.10
N HIS A 101 -23.54 -2.91 -1.53
CA HIS A 101 -23.01 -1.61 -1.11
C HIS A 101 -23.81 -0.91 -0.03
N LEU A 102 -23.21 0.12 0.56
CA LEU A 102 -23.69 0.77 1.76
C LEU A 102 -23.58 2.29 1.68
N PRO A 103 -24.69 3.01 1.78
CA PRO A 103 -24.66 4.44 2.03
C PRO A 103 -23.71 4.81 3.19
N PHE A 104 -22.82 5.77 2.95
CA PHE A 104 -21.96 6.37 3.96
C PHE A 104 -22.31 7.84 4.08
N HIS A 105 -22.86 8.24 5.21
CA HIS A 105 -23.39 9.57 5.39
C HIS A 105 -22.44 10.43 6.21
N LEU A 106 -22.19 11.62 5.67
CA LEU A 106 -21.49 12.72 6.35
C LEU A 106 -22.43 13.91 6.63
N ASN A 107 -23.71 13.81 6.22
CA ASN A 107 -24.69 14.91 6.29
C ASN A 107 -25.09 15.25 7.73
N ASN A 108 -24.75 14.40 8.69
CA ASN A 108 -24.88 14.68 10.12
C ASN A 108 -23.78 15.61 10.67
N LEU A 109 -22.72 15.85 9.89
CA LEU A 109 -21.60 16.68 10.30
C LEU A 109 -21.87 18.16 9.96
N PRO A 110 -21.50 19.09 10.86
CA PRO A 110 -21.56 20.52 10.56
C PRO A 110 -20.71 20.87 9.34
N SER A 111 -21.14 21.87 8.54
CA SER A 111 -20.39 22.34 7.36
C SER A 111 -18.95 22.74 7.72
N GLU A 112 -18.74 23.33 8.89
CA GLU A 112 -17.42 23.71 9.39
C GLU A 112 -16.47 22.50 9.55
N VAL A 113 -17.00 21.33 9.94
CA VAL A 113 -16.20 20.09 10.02
C VAL A 113 -15.86 19.59 8.62
N LEU A 114 -16.84 19.62 7.70
CA LEU A 114 -16.64 19.18 6.33
C LEU A 114 -15.62 20.06 5.59
N GLU A 115 -15.72 21.37 5.72
CA GLU A 115 -14.83 22.34 5.08
C GLU A 115 -13.47 22.43 5.77
N GLY A 116 -13.45 22.38 7.11
CA GLY A 116 -12.23 22.57 7.90
C GLY A 116 -11.38 21.30 8.04
N ARG A 117 -11.99 20.12 8.09
CA ARG A 117 -11.28 18.84 8.36
C ARG A 117 -11.36 17.84 7.23
N LEU A 118 -12.45 17.84 6.48
CA LEU A 118 -12.73 16.86 5.42
C LEU A 118 -12.91 17.49 4.01
N PRO A 119 -12.16 18.55 3.61
CA PRO A 119 -12.44 19.24 2.35
C PRO A 119 -12.17 18.34 1.13
N GLY A 120 -11.06 17.60 1.14
CA GLY A 120 -10.65 16.77 0.00
C GLY A 120 -11.62 15.62 -0.30
N ILE A 121 -12.20 14.99 0.73
CA ILE A 121 -13.21 13.96 0.49
C ILE A 121 -14.53 14.55 0.02
N SER A 122 -14.88 15.77 0.46
CA SER A 122 -16.12 16.43 0.06
C SER A 122 -16.09 16.76 -1.42
N GLU A 123 -14.95 17.25 -1.91
CA GLU A 123 -14.70 17.45 -3.33
C GLU A 123 -14.67 16.13 -4.11
N THR A 124 -13.94 15.12 -3.63
CA THR A 124 -13.89 13.79 -4.28
C THR A 124 -15.28 13.16 -4.37
N ALA A 125 -16.10 13.27 -3.32
CA ALA A 125 -17.48 12.81 -3.29
C ALA A 125 -18.36 13.55 -4.30
N ALA A 126 -18.22 14.88 -4.40
CA ALA A 126 -18.95 15.68 -5.37
C ALA A 126 -18.61 15.27 -6.81
N ILE A 127 -17.32 15.09 -7.13
CA ILE A 127 -16.84 14.74 -8.47
C ILE A 127 -17.27 13.32 -8.87
N PHE A 128 -17.08 12.34 -7.99
CA PHE A 128 -17.21 10.92 -8.35
C PHE A 128 -18.55 10.30 -7.93
N ALA A 129 -19.34 10.93 -7.05
CA ALA A 129 -20.58 10.38 -6.53
C ALA A 129 -21.78 11.35 -6.53
N GLY A 130 -21.61 12.64 -6.85
CA GLY A 130 -22.74 13.55 -7.07
C GLY A 130 -23.57 13.88 -5.82
N VAL A 131 -22.90 14.16 -4.69
CA VAL A 131 -23.42 14.77 -3.44
C VAL A 131 -23.89 13.80 -2.34
N ASP A 132 -24.36 12.58 -2.65
CA ASP A 132 -24.69 11.58 -1.61
C ASP A 132 -23.77 10.35 -1.75
N LEU A 133 -22.95 10.09 -0.73
CA LEU A 133 -21.94 9.04 -0.75
C LEU A 133 -22.61 7.66 -0.61
N LYS A 134 -22.73 6.94 -1.72
CA LYS A 134 -22.88 5.49 -1.68
C LYS A 134 -21.48 4.89 -1.56
N ALA A 135 -21.07 4.56 -0.34
CA ALA A 135 -19.82 3.87 -0.13
C ALA A 135 -19.95 2.39 -0.49
N PHE A 136 -18.85 1.84 -0.95
CA PHE A 136 -18.64 0.41 -0.95
C PHE A 136 -17.69 0.07 0.20
N VAL A 137 -17.97 -1.05 0.86
CA VAL A 137 -16.95 -1.76 1.64
C VAL A 137 -16.05 -2.45 0.62
N MET A 138 -14.97 -1.77 0.18
CA MET A 138 -14.13 -2.26 -0.91
C MET A 138 -12.62 -2.22 -0.67
N ARG A 139 -12.05 -3.22 -1.32
CA ARG A 139 -11.04 -4.10 -0.81
C ARG A 139 -9.63 -3.65 -1.29
N PHE A 140 -8.71 -3.25 -0.40
CA PHE A 140 -7.26 -3.06 -0.62
C PHE A 140 -6.48 -4.41 -0.75
N CYS A 141 -5.23 -4.39 -1.19
CA CYS A 141 -4.37 -5.58 -1.22
C CYS A 141 -2.93 -5.16 -0.91
N PHE A 142 -2.27 -5.89 -0.01
CA PHE A 142 -0.84 -5.75 0.25
C PHE A 142 -0.16 -7.08 -0.09
N GLN A 143 0.77 -7.06 -1.04
CA GLN A 143 1.71 -8.15 -1.30
C GLN A 143 3.11 -7.69 -0.91
N ARG A 144 3.89 -8.50 -0.18
CA ARG A 144 5.10 -8.01 0.49
C ARG A 144 6.31 -8.96 0.38
N MET A 145 7.52 -8.41 0.43
CA MET A 145 8.80 -9.12 0.43
C MET A 145 9.38 -9.23 1.84
N ARG A 146 9.77 -10.39 2.36
CA ARG A 146 10.26 -10.49 3.77
C ARG A 146 11.54 -9.69 3.99
N PHE A 147 11.55 -8.91 5.07
CA PHE A 147 12.61 -7.93 5.34
C PHE A 147 12.88 -7.75 6.84
N LEU A 148 14.15 -7.81 7.25
CA LEU A 148 14.64 -7.33 8.56
C LEU A 148 16.09 -6.83 8.40
N PRO A 149 16.36 -5.54 8.62
CA PRO A 149 16.69 -4.50 7.60
C PRO A 149 17.24 -4.92 6.20
N HIS A 150 17.25 -6.19 5.84
CA HIS A 150 17.69 -6.75 4.58
C HIS A 150 16.65 -7.73 4.05
N VAL A 151 16.67 -7.99 2.75
CA VAL A 151 15.90 -9.11 2.18
C VAL A 151 16.53 -10.41 2.66
N VAL A 152 15.68 -11.34 3.09
CA VAL A 152 16.07 -12.68 3.54
C VAL A 152 15.49 -13.76 2.61
N ALA A 153 16.18 -14.89 2.52
CA ALA A 153 15.79 -16.04 1.73
C ALA A 153 16.08 -17.34 2.48
N ILE A 154 15.43 -18.42 2.07
CA ILE A 154 15.66 -19.74 2.64
C ILE A 154 16.93 -20.32 2.00
N LYS A 155 17.93 -20.67 2.82
CA LYS A 155 19.18 -21.31 2.38
C LYS A 155 19.49 -22.52 3.24
N GLY A 156 19.18 -23.72 2.72
CA GLY A 156 19.31 -24.95 3.49
C GLY A 156 18.37 -24.91 4.70
N ASP A 157 18.96 -25.06 5.90
CA ASP A 157 18.22 -25.04 7.17
C ASP A 157 18.04 -23.62 7.75
N ASP A 158 18.62 -22.59 7.13
CA ASP A 158 18.45 -21.20 7.54
C ASP A 158 17.28 -20.56 6.77
N PRO A 159 16.11 -20.36 7.40
CA PRO A 159 14.96 -19.73 6.75
C PRO A 159 15.13 -18.21 6.57
N ASP A 160 16.14 -17.62 7.22
CA ASP A 160 16.32 -16.18 7.38
C ASP A 160 17.67 -15.69 6.83
N ALA A 161 18.27 -16.45 5.89
CA ALA A 161 19.57 -16.11 5.33
C ALA A 161 19.51 -14.78 4.55
N VAL A 162 20.35 -13.83 4.94
CA VAL A 162 20.42 -12.50 4.30
C VAL A 162 20.88 -12.60 2.85
N VAL A 163 20.18 -11.90 1.95
CA VAL A 163 20.61 -11.69 0.55
C VAL A 163 21.54 -10.48 0.52
N PRO A 164 22.85 -10.66 0.29
CA PRO A 164 23.82 -9.56 0.39
C PRO A 164 23.51 -8.45 -0.62
N GLY A 165 23.53 -7.20 -0.16
CA GLY A 165 23.32 -6.03 -1.00
C GLY A 165 21.88 -5.81 -1.47
N LEU A 166 20.90 -6.61 -1.03
CA LEU A 166 19.48 -6.41 -1.37
C LEU A 166 18.64 -6.05 -0.14
N MET A 167 17.88 -4.97 -0.27
CA MET A 167 17.02 -4.43 0.78
C MET A 167 15.66 -4.05 0.18
N ALA A 168 14.62 -3.94 1.02
CA ALA A 168 13.29 -3.54 0.59
C ALA A 168 12.62 -2.66 1.65
N VAL A 169 11.84 -1.66 1.25
CA VAL A 169 11.11 -0.76 2.17
C VAL A 169 9.72 -0.43 1.69
N GLY A 170 8.91 0.11 2.60
CA GLY A 170 7.55 0.53 2.32
C GLY A 170 6.65 -0.66 2.00
N GLU A 171 5.61 -0.42 1.20
CA GLU A 171 4.60 -1.41 0.85
C GLU A 171 5.14 -2.62 0.07
N ALA A 172 6.29 -2.47 -0.59
CA ALA A 172 6.97 -3.56 -1.28
C ALA A 172 7.57 -4.58 -0.27
N ALA A 173 7.81 -4.15 0.97
CA ALA A 173 8.47 -4.94 2.02
C ALA A 173 7.50 -5.47 3.08
N CYS A 174 7.89 -6.57 3.70
CA CYS A 174 7.30 -7.19 4.87
C CYS A 174 8.34 -7.17 5.99
N ALA A 175 8.43 -6.03 6.68
CA ALA A 175 8.98 -5.98 8.04
C ALA A 175 8.07 -6.72 9.05
N SER A 176 6.89 -7.16 8.60
CA SER A 176 5.84 -7.81 9.38
C SER A 176 5.27 -7.00 10.56
N VAL A 177 5.58 -5.71 10.67
CA VAL A 177 4.95 -4.82 11.69
C VAL A 177 3.43 -4.67 11.51
N HIS A 178 2.93 -5.04 10.33
CA HIS A 178 1.53 -4.99 9.97
C HIS A 178 0.82 -6.34 10.16
N GLY A 179 1.57 -7.45 10.26
CA GLY A 179 1.04 -8.81 10.24
C GLY A 179 -0.08 -9.00 9.22
N ALA A 180 -1.15 -9.68 9.64
CA ALA A 180 -2.35 -9.94 8.84
C ALA A 180 -3.26 -8.71 8.66
N ASN A 181 -3.17 -7.70 9.55
CA ASN A 181 -4.06 -6.56 9.55
C ASN A 181 -3.30 -5.29 9.96
N ARG A 182 -3.04 -4.44 8.98
CA ARG A 182 -2.41 -3.14 9.20
C ARG A 182 -3.39 -2.19 9.89
N ILE A 183 -2.91 -1.37 10.83
CA ILE A 183 -3.72 -0.31 11.43
C ILE A 183 -3.72 0.93 10.52
N GLY A 184 -4.86 1.61 10.42
CA GLY A 184 -4.98 2.89 9.72
C GLY A 184 -3.90 3.89 10.14
N ALA A 185 -3.50 4.77 9.22
CA ALA A 185 -2.40 5.74 9.38
C ALA A 185 -0.96 5.16 9.59
N ASN A 186 -0.79 3.86 9.86
CA ASN A 186 0.54 3.28 10.08
C ASN A 186 1.37 3.03 8.80
N SER A 187 0.91 3.36 7.57
CA SER A 187 1.78 3.31 6.37
C SER A 187 2.90 4.31 6.47
N LEU A 188 2.57 5.51 6.94
CA LEU A 188 3.51 6.61 6.94
C LEU A 188 4.60 6.36 7.98
N LEU A 189 4.33 5.49 8.97
CA LEU A 189 5.35 4.97 9.87
C LEU A 189 6.41 4.15 9.12
N ASP A 190 6.12 3.61 7.92
CA ASP A 190 7.12 2.88 7.12
C ASP A 190 8.27 3.79 6.64
N ILE A 191 8.14 5.12 6.73
CA ILE A 191 9.26 6.07 6.56
C ILE A 191 10.42 5.74 7.50
N VAL A 192 10.13 5.21 8.69
CA VAL A 192 11.14 4.75 9.65
C VAL A 192 12.02 3.65 9.04
N PHE A 193 11.45 2.75 8.23
CA PHE A 193 12.21 1.69 7.55
C PHE A 193 13.05 2.22 6.39
N GLY A 194 12.62 3.30 5.73
CA GLY A 194 13.46 4.00 4.75
C GLY A 194 14.78 4.49 5.37
N ARG A 195 14.68 5.12 6.56
CA ARG A 195 15.86 5.54 7.33
C ARG A 195 16.70 4.35 7.79
N ALA A 196 16.05 3.30 8.31
CA ALA A 196 16.75 2.09 8.76
C ALA A 196 17.53 1.42 7.63
N CYS A 197 16.96 1.30 6.43
CA CYS A 197 17.66 0.78 5.25
C CYS A 197 18.88 1.62 4.90
N THR A 198 18.73 2.95 4.90
CA THR A 198 19.83 3.85 4.55
C THR A 198 20.99 3.70 5.55
N ASN A 199 20.69 3.60 6.84
CA ASN A 199 21.69 3.33 7.88
C ASN A 199 22.37 1.96 7.66
N GLY A 200 21.58 0.92 7.37
CA GLY A 200 22.12 -0.42 7.09
C GLY A 200 23.05 -0.44 5.87
N VAL A 201 22.74 0.30 4.80
CA VAL A 201 23.65 0.48 3.65
C VAL A 201 24.97 1.12 4.09
N ALA A 202 24.92 2.15 4.94
CA ALA A 202 26.10 2.85 5.42
C ALA A 202 27.01 1.96 6.30
N GLU A 203 26.45 0.97 6.99
CA GLU A 203 27.20 0.01 7.79
C GLU A 203 27.93 -1.03 6.92
N ILE A 204 27.28 -1.51 5.84
CA ILE A 204 27.81 -2.60 5.00
C ILE A 204 28.60 -2.10 3.78
N SER A 205 28.50 -0.82 3.43
CA SER A 205 29.11 -0.27 2.23
C SER A 205 29.70 1.12 2.48
N ARG A 206 30.87 1.37 1.89
CA ARG A 206 31.51 2.69 1.86
C ARG A 206 31.41 3.28 0.45
N PRO A 207 31.30 4.61 0.31
CA PRO A 207 31.39 5.26 -0.99
C PRO A 207 32.68 4.83 -1.70
N SER A 208 32.52 4.19 -2.85
CA SER A 208 33.63 3.68 -3.65
C SER A 208 33.27 3.76 -5.13
N LYS A 209 34.29 3.85 -6.00
CA LYS A 209 34.07 3.67 -7.43
C LYS A 209 33.77 2.20 -7.68
N LEU A 210 32.55 1.91 -8.11
CA LEU A 210 32.18 0.59 -8.59
C LEU A 210 32.79 0.39 -9.98
N SER A 211 33.58 -0.66 -10.16
CA SER A 211 33.96 -1.15 -11.49
C SER A 211 32.77 -1.90 -12.06
N CYS A 212 31.99 -1.23 -12.91
CA CYS A 212 30.81 -1.78 -13.57
C CYS A 212 31.14 -2.23 -14.98
#